data_AF-N1RBU6-F1
#
_entry.id   AF-N1RBU6-F1
#
_cell.length_a   1.000
_cell.length_b   1.000
_cell.length_c   1.000
_cell.angle_alpha   90.00
_cell.angle_beta   90.00
_cell.angle_gamma   90.00
#
_symmetry.space_group_name_H-M   'P 1'
#
loop_
_entity.id
_entity.type
_entity.pdbx_description
1 polymer ?
#
loop_
_entity_poly.entity_id
_entity_poly.type
_entity_poly.pdbx_seq_one_letter_code
_entity_poly.pdbx_strand_id
1 'polypeptide(L)'
;MSFGYAVGDVIAILGLFERIAIELRNYKDAPMHFQRLCAELDLVRSTLKHALILEPESPAERQTLEKVRAIITHCGQPLQSMAEKMRAKESSLGHFETTRSLSSIGTRLHWSMIAQGDVEELRKTIMSQMAAINILLSVQQMNRIEHIALKSRNIETSQSLMVEKHANAIAGHASNILTITSRTQSAIDALAVDAGTNAEAQSKQANMINKNLNAIEKTMLGLTQKTENTTAMVRRQAASLSRHVKILFRLMQDLKELFKLCAIP
;
A
#
# COMPACT_ATOMS: atom_id res chain seq x y z
N MET A 1 -10.36 32.63 -28.42
CA MET A 1 -9.60 33.53 -29.32
C MET A 1 -8.17 33.57 -28.82
N SER A 2 -7.21 32.98 -29.55
CA SER A 2 -5.79 33.18 -29.26
C SER A 2 -5.38 34.49 -29.96
N PHE A 3 -5.29 35.58 -29.20
CA PHE A 3 -4.48 36.69 -29.66
C PHE A 3 -3.04 36.18 -29.63
N GLY A 4 -2.53 35.81 -30.81
CA GLY A 4 -1.18 35.32 -30.97
C GLY A 4 -0.21 36.48 -30.78
N TYR A 5 0.13 36.78 -29.52
CA TYR A 5 1.31 37.58 -29.24
C TYR A 5 2.51 36.69 -29.59
N ALA A 6 3.25 37.07 -30.63
CA ALA A 6 4.36 36.25 -31.08
C ALA A 6 5.40 36.22 -29.96
N VAL A 7 5.96 35.04 -29.68
CA VAL A 7 7.09 34.90 -28.75
C VAL A 7 8.23 35.85 -29.12
N GLY A 8 8.38 36.15 -30.42
CA GLY A 8 9.30 37.16 -30.95
C GLY A 8 9.06 38.57 -30.40
N ASP A 9 7.83 39.02 -30.23
CA ASP A 9 7.50 40.36 -29.72
C ASP A 9 7.93 40.50 -28.27
N VAL A 10 7.70 39.46 -27.47
CA VAL A 10 8.10 39.41 -26.07
C VAL A 10 9.63 39.42 -25.93
N ILE A 11 10.33 38.67 -26.79
CA ILE A 11 11.81 38.68 -26.83
C ILE A 11 12.32 40.07 -27.20
N ALA A 12 11.73 40.72 -28.20
CA ALA A 12 12.11 42.07 -28.60
C ALA A 12 11.94 43.08 -27.44
N ILE A 13 10.83 42.98 -26.70
CA ILE A 13 10.57 43.82 -25.53
C ILE A 13 11.58 43.55 -24.41
N LEU A 14 11.92 42.29 -24.13
CA LEU A 14 12.98 41.95 -23.17
C LEU A 14 14.35 42.51 -23.60
N GLY A 15 14.62 42.55 -24.91
CA GLY A 15 15.79 43.21 -25.47
C GLY A 15 15.78 44.72 -25.24
N LEU A 16 14.62 45.39 -25.33
CA LEU A 16 14.49 46.82 -25.00
C LEU A 16 14.74 47.09 -23.51
N PHE A 17 14.21 46.26 -22.61
CA PHE A 17 14.51 46.33 -21.17
C PHE A 17 16.02 46.26 -20.91
N GLU A 18 16.69 45.28 -21.50
CA GLU A 18 18.14 45.08 -21.37
C GLU A 18 18.95 46.24 -21.92
N ARG A 19 18.59 46.71 -23.12
CA ARG A 19 19.27 47.83 -23.77
C ARG A 19 19.20 49.08 -22.90
N ILE A 20 18.01 49.46 -22.45
CA ILE A 20 17.84 50.66 -21.61
C ILE A 20 18.61 50.51 -20.30
N ALA A 21 18.54 49.35 -19.65
CA ALA A 21 19.29 49.11 -18.41
C ALA A 21 20.82 49.23 -18.62
N ILE A 22 21.36 48.76 -19.73
CA ILE A 22 22.79 48.91 -20.08
C ILE A 22 23.15 50.39 -20.26
N GLU A 23 22.36 51.15 -21.02
CA GLU A 23 22.62 52.58 -21.24
C GLU A 23 22.59 53.37 -19.91
N LEU A 24 21.62 53.07 -19.04
CA LEU A 24 21.54 53.70 -17.71
C LEU A 24 22.72 53.35 -16.81
N ARG A 25 23.25 52.13 -16.89
CA ARG A 25 24.45 51.71 -16.13
C ARG A 25 25.72 52.38 -16.64
N ASN A 26 25.78 52.70 -17.93
CA ASN A 26 26.91 53.41 -18.52
C ASN A 26 26.94 54.90 -18.12
N TYR A 27 25.83 55.44 -17.61
CA TYR A 27 25.79 56.81 -17.09
C TYR A 27 26.44 56.91 -15.70
N LYS A 28 27.71 57.33 -15.66
CA LYS A 28 28.42 57.65 -14.42
C LYS A 28 27.73 58.79 -13.66
N ASP A 29 27.54 58.60 -12.36
CA ASP A 29 26.84 59.53 -11.46
C ASP A 29 25.40 59.85 -11.88
N ALA A 30 24.69 58.85 -12.43
CA ALA A 30 23.30 58.99 -12.84
C ALA A 30 22.42 59.54 -11.70
N PRO A 31 21.56 60.53 -11.95
CA PRO A 31 20.55 60.98 -11.00
C PRO A 31 19.70 59.82 -10.44
N MET A 32 19.21 59.98 -9.20
CA MET A 32 18.45 58.93 -8.49
C MET A 32 17.27 58.35 -9.29
N HIS A 33 16.57 59.14 -10.10
CA HIS A 33 15.43 58.65 -10.88
C HIS A 33 15.86 57.65 -11.98
N PHE A 34 17.04 57.83 -12.57
CA PHE A 34 17.61 56.86 -13.52
C PHE A 34 18.11 55.60 -12.83
N GLN A 35 18.72 55.73 -11.65
CA GLN A 35 19.13 54.56 -10.86
C GLN A 35 17.93 53.69 -10.45
N ARG A 36 16.84 54.32 -10.01
CA ARG A 36 15.58 53.64 -9.69
C ARG A 36 14.98 52.94 -10.90
N LEU A 37 14.92 53.64 -12.05
CA LEU A 37 14.46 53.04 -13.30
C LEU A 37 15.32 51.81 -13.67
N CYS A 38 16.64 51.88 -13.55
CA CYS A 38 17.52 50.74 -13.81
C CYS A 38 17.18 49.53 -12.92
N ALA A 39 17.02 49.74 -11.62
CA ALA A 39 16.67 48.66 -10.69
C ALA A 39 15.28 48.04 -11.00
N GLU A 40 14.31 48.87 -11.38
CA GLU A 40 12.97 48.44 -11.77
C GLU A 40 12.96 47.66 -13.09
N LEU A 41 13.74 48.10 -14.08
CA LEU A 41 13.93 47.38 -15.35
C LEU A 41 14.55 45.99 -15.10
N ASP A 42 15.56 45.91 -14.23
CA ASP A 42 16.21 44.64 -13.87
C ASP A 42 15.24 43.68 -13.16
N LEU A 43 14.48 44.21 -12.19
CA LEU A 43 13.47 43.43 -11.48
C LEU A 43 12.45 42.84 -12.45
N VAL A 44 11.81 43.69 -13.27
CA VAL A 44 10.78 43.23 -14.21
C VAL A 44 11.37 42.25 -15.22
N ARG A 45 12.53 42.55 -15.81
CA ARG A 45 13.20 41.63 -16.74
C ARG A 45 13.47 40.26 -16.09
N SER A 46 13.95 40.24 -14.85
CA SER A 46 14.24 39.00 -14.14
C SER A 46 12.97 38.17 -13.90
N THR A 47 11.88 38.80 -13.43
CA THR A 47 10.60 38.13 -13.21
C THR A 47 10.02 37.61 -14.51
N LEU A 48 10.07 38.41 -15.58
CA LEU A 48 9.56 38.00 -16.88
C LEU A 48 10.32 36.82 -17.45
N LYS A 49 11.65 36.80 -17.36
CA LYS A 49 12.45 35.63 -17.77
C LYS A 49 12.02 34.38 -17.01
N HIS A 50 11.82 34.47 -15.69
CA HIS A 50 11.33 33.33 -14.91
C HIS A 50 9.93 32.91 -15.34
N ALA A 51 8.98 33.84 -15.45
CA ALA A 51 7.60 33.56 -15.82
C ALA A 51 7.46 32.92 -17.21
N LEU A 52 8.33 33.30 -18.16
CA LEU A 52 8.29 32.81 -19.54
C LEU A 52 8.99 31.46 -19.74
N ILE A 53 9.90 31.06 -18.84
CA ILE A 53 10.55 29.74 -18.84
C ILE A 53 9.63 28.66 -18.27
N LEU A 54 8.64 29.02 -17.45
CA LEU A 54 7.70 28.06 -16.88
C LEU A 54 6.90 27.38 -18.00
N GLU A 55 7.08 26.06 -18.13
CA GLU A 55 6.26 25.25 -19.01
C GLU A 55 4.87 25.06 -18.41
N PRO A 56 3.79 25.44 -19.11
CA PRO A 56 2.44 25.29 -18.60
C PRO A 56 2.00 23.83 -18.64
N GLU A 57 1.65 23.27 -17.48
CA GLU A 57 1.20 21.88 -17.33
C GLU A 57 -0.30 21.71 -17.63
N SER A 58 -1.05 22.81 -17.61
CA SER A 58 -2.50 22.80 -17.86
C SER A 58 -2.95 23.87 -18.86
N PRO A 59 -4.14 23.70 -19.49
CA PRO A 59 -4.70 24.73 -20.37
C PRO A 59 -4.92 26.07 -19.67
N ALA A 60 -5.24 26.06 -18.38
CA ALA A 60 -5.41 27.27 -17.57
C ALA A 60 -4.08 28.01 -17.38
N GLU A 61 -3.00 27.28 -17.08
CA GLU A 61 -1.65 27.85 -16.97
C GLU A 61 -1.16 28.41 -18.31
N ARG A 62 -1.47 27.71 -19.41
CA ARG A 62 -1.19 28.21 -20.76
C ARG A 62 -1.92 29.53 -21.01
N GLN A 63 -3.19 29.63 -20.61
CA GLN A 63 -3.95 30.86 -20.74
C GLN A 63 -3.38 32.01 -19.89
N THR A 64 -2.93 31.72 -18.66
CA THR A 64 -2.22 32.70 -17.82
C THR A 64 -0.94 33.16 -18.50
N LEU A 65 -0.15 32.26 -19.07
CA LEU A 65 1.06 32.62 -19.80
C LEU A 65 0.75 33.53 -21.00
N GLU A 66 -0.31 33.25 -21.76
CA GLU A 66 -0.76 34.14 -22.85
C GLU A 66 -1.18 35.53 -22.33
N LYS A 67 -1.84 35.60 -21.17
CA LYS A 67 -2.19 36.88 -20.54
C LYS A 67 -0.94 37.64 -20.07
N VAL A 68 0.06 36.93 -19.53
CA VAL A 68 1.37 37.53 -19.19
C VAL A 68 2.03 38.11 -20.45
N ARG A 69 2.05 37.36 -21.56
CA ARG A 69 2.58 37.84 -22.85
C ARG A 69 1.86 39.10 -23.32
N ALA A 70 0.53 39.11 -23.26
CA ALA A 70 -0.29 40.27 -23.60
C ALA A 70 0.07 41.51 -22.75
N ILE A 71 0.19 41.33 -21.42
CA ILE A 71 0.56 42.39 -20.49
C ILE A 71 1.93 42.99 -20.85
N ILE A 72 2.91 42.14 -21.16
CA ILE A 72 4.26 42.60 -21.55
C ILE A 72 4.23 43.44 -22.82
N THR A 73 3.38 43.10 -23.79
CA THR A 73 3.24 43.85 -25.04
C THR A 73 2.88 45.32 -24.79
N HIS A 74 2.16 45.64 -23.71
CA HIS A 74 1.86 47.03 -23.34
C HIS A 74 3.10 47.85 -22.91
N CYS A 75 4.20 47.20 -22.53
CA CYS A 75 5.46 47.89 -22.26
C CYS A 75 6.22 48.28 -23.54
N GLY A 76 5.88 47.71 -24.70
CA GLY A 76 6.64 47.85 -25.93
C GLY A 76 6.80 49.30 -26.40
N GLN A 77 5.68 50.02 -26.54
CA GLN A 77 5.71 51.42 -27.01
C GLN A 77 6.44 52.37 -26.04
N PRO A 78 6.19 52.34 -24.72
CA PRO A 78 6.92 53.18 -23.77
C PRO A 78 8.43 52.91 -23.75
N LEU A 79 8.83 51.64 -23.81
CA LEU A 79 10.24 51.25 -23.87
C LEU A 79 10.89 51.67 -25.19
N GLN A 80 10.19 51.49 -26.31
CA GLN A 80 10.70 51.90 -27.61
C GLN A 80 10.86 53.42 -27.67
N SER A 81 9.88 54.19 -27.20
CA SER A 81 9.96 55.66 -27.14
C SER A 81 11.14 56.13 -26.28
N MET A 82 11.36 55.50 -25.12
CA MET A 82 12.52 55.79 -24.28
C MET A 82 13.84 55.44 -24.99
N ALA A 83 13.92 54.28 -25.63
CA ALA A 83 15.11 53.85 -26.37
C ALA A 83 15.39 54.74 -27.58
N GLU A 84 14.36 55.28 -28.23
CA GLU A 84 14.48 56.26 -29.32
C GLU A 84 14.94 57.63 -28.81
N LYS A 85 14.41 58.11 -27.67
CA LYS A 85 14.90 59.33 -27.00
C LYS A 85 16.38 59.22 -26.61
N MET A 86 16.80 58.05 -26.14
CA MET A 86 18.21 57.71 -25.88
C MET A 86 19.05 57.60 -27.17
N ARG A 87 18.47 57.28 -28.34
CA ARG A 87 19.23 57.12 -29.60
C ARG A 87 19.32 58.40 -30.45
N ALA A 88 18.22 59.14 -30.56
CA ALA A 88 18.06 60.26 -31.49
C ALA A 88 19.08 61.40 -31.28
N LYS A 89 19.77 61.41 -30.14
CA LYS A 89 20.74 62.44 -29.80
C LYS A 89 22.20 62.02 -30.02
N GLU A 90 22.52 60.74 -30.09
CA GLU A 90 23.87 60.28 -30.49
C GLU A 90 24.15 60.65 -31.96
N SER A 91 23.14 60.54 -32.83
CA SER A 91 23.22 61.00 -34.23
C SER A 91 23.27 62.52 -34.39
N SER A 92 22.72 63.28 -33.43
CA SER A 92 22.73 64.76 -33.48
C SER A 92 24.00 65.40 -32.94
N LEU A 93 24.79 64.63 -32.18
CA LEU A 93 26.04 65.03 -31.56
C LEU A 93 27.25 64.57 -32.39
N GLY A 94 27.11 64.57 -33.73
CA GLY A 94 28.15 64.08 -34.63
C GLY A 94 29.57 64.51 -34.22
N HIS A 95 30.48 63.54 -34.17
CA HIS A 95 31.93 63.74 -34.10
C HIS A 95 32.54 64.26 -32.77
N PHE A 96 32.00 63.91 -31.59
CA PHE A 96 32.66 64.19 -30.29
C PHE A 96 33.56 63.04 -29.77
N GLU A 97 34.23 62.29 -30.65
CA GLU A 97 35.10 61.17 -30.28
C GLU A 97 36.46 61.58 -29.67
N THR A 98 36.89 62.85 -29.81
CA THR A 98 38.33 63.18 -29.68
C THR A 98 38.81 63.77 -28.34
N THR A 99 38.03 63.79 -27.25
CA THR A 99 38.61 64.17 -25.94
C THR A 99 37.87 63.56 -24.74
N ARG A 100 38.59 62.80 -23.91
CA ARG A 100 38.10 62.01 -22.75
C ARG A 100 37.31 62.83 -21.69
N SER A 101 37.40 64.17 -21.72
CA SER A 101 36.66 65.10 -20.86
C SER A 101 35.32 65.56 -21.48
N LEU A 102 35.30 65.78 -22.79
CA LEU A 102 34.13 66.28 -23.52
C LEU A 102 33.08 65.19 -23.75
N SER A 103 33.50 63.92 -23.81
CA SER A 103 32.56 62.79 -23.85
C SER A 103 31.69 62.73 -22.60
N SER A 104 32.23 62.99 -21.40
CA SER A 104 31.44 62.98 -20.16
C SER A 104 30.45 64.15 -20.04
N ILE A 105 30.79 65.31 -20.62
CA ILE A 105 29.89 66.47 -20.72
C ILE A 105 28.79 66.21 -21.77
N GLY A 106 29.15 65.62 -22.92
CA GLY A 106 28.20 65.20 -23.95
C GLY A 106 27.21 64.16 -23.44
N THR A 107 27.68 63.16 -22.68
CA THR A 107 26.83 62.19 -22.00
C THR A 107 25.91 62.85 -20.97
N ARG A 108 26.42 63.78 -20.14
CA ARG A 108 25.59 64.48 -19.16
C ARG A 108 24.51 65.35 -19.81
N LEU A 109 24.85 66.04 -20.90
CA LEU A 109 23.91 66.85 -21.69
C LEU A 109 22.89 65.99 -22.44
N HIS A 110 23.31 64.83 -22.94
CA HIS A 110 22.45 63.82 -23.55
C HIS A 110 21.36 63.36 -22.57
N TRP A 111 21.75 63.01 -21.34
CA TRP A 111 20.83 62.55 -20.31
C TRP A 111 19.98 63.68 -19.69
N SER A 112 20.48 64.92 -19.66
CA SER A 112 19.69 66.07 -19.17
C SER A 112 18.53 66.47 -20.08
N MET A 113 18.47 65.92 -21.31
CA MET A 113 17.36 66.14 -22.23
C MET A 113 16.21 65.14 -22.06
N ILE A 114 16.43 64.02 -21.36
CA ILE A 114 15.33 63.12 -20.99
C ILE A 114 14.65 63.73 -19.77
N ALA A 115 13.39 64.14 -19.94
CA ALA A 115 12.65 64.76 -18.86
C ALA A 115 12.42 63.75 -17.73
N GLN A 116 12.52 64.19 -16.48
CA GLN A 116 12.16 63.35 -15.33
C GLN A 116 10.73 62.80 -15.45
N GLY A 117 9.82 63.56 -16.09
CA GLY A 117 8.46 63.11 -16.40
C GLY A 117 8.42 61.87 -17.30
N ASP A 118 9.29 61.80 -18.32
CA ASP A 118 9.37 60.64 -19.23
C ASP A 118 9.85 59.39 -18.48
N VAL A 119 10.83 59.56 -17.60
CA VAL A 119 11.33 58.48 -16.73
C VAL A 119 10.22 58.00 -15.81
N GLU A 120 9.51 58.92 -15.17
CA GLU A 120 8.45 58.57 -14.21
C GLU A 120 7.24 57.91 -14.88
N GLU A 121 6.87 58.32 -16.08
CA GLU A 121 5.82 57.68 -16.88
C GLU A 121 6.18 56.24 -17.26
N LEU A 122 7.43 56.02 -17.67
CA LEU A 122 7.93 54.68 -17.96
C LEU A 122 7.92 53.80 -16.70
N ARG A 123 8.41 54.32 -15.57
CA ARG A 123 8.40 53.61 -14.28
C ARG A 123 6.98 53.21 -13.85
N LYS A 124 6.02 54.15 -13.91
CA LYS A 124 4.60 53.87 -13.61
C LYS A 124 4.07 52.74 -14.47
N THR A 125 4.35 52.78 -15.77
CA THR A 125 3.89 51.75 -16.70
C THR A 125 4.49 50.39 -16.36
N ILE A 126 5.81 50.30 -16.23
CA ILE A 126 6.53 49.05 -15.93
C ILE A 126 6.06 48.46 -14.60
N MET A 127 5.96 49.27 -13.55
CA MET A 127 5.51 48.83 -12.23
C MET A 127 4.04 48.40 -12.22
N SER A 128 3.17 49.09 -12.95
CA SER A 128 1.77 48.68 -13.12
C SER A 128 1.67 47.32 -13.81
N GLN A 129 2.44 47.08 -14.87
CA GLN A 129 2.41 45.79 -15.56
C GLN A 129 3.00 44.66 -14.69
N MET A 130 4.07 44.94 -13.94
CA MET A 130 4.64 44.01 -12.98
C MET A 130 3.64 43.62 -11.88
N ALA A 131 2.89 44.59 -11.35
CA ALA A 131 1.83 44.32 -10.39
C ALA A 131 0.72 43.43 -10.99
N ALA A 132 0.31 43.70 -12.23
CA ALA A 132 -0.69 42.89 -12.93
C ALA A 132 -0.21 41.44 -13.13
N ILE A 133 1.06 41.25 -13.53
CA ILE A 133 1.67 39.91 -13.66
C ILE A 133 1.70 39.19 -12.32
N ASN A 134 2.15 39.86 -11.25
CA ASN A 134 2.21 39.26 -9.92
C ASN A 134 0.82 38.81 -9.45
N ILE A 135 -0.20 39.65 -9.59
CA ILE A 135 -1.59 39.30 -9.24
C ILE A 135 -2.05 38.07 -10.02
N LEU A 136 -1.82 38.06 -11.34
CA LEU A 136 -2.23 36.96 -12.19
C LEU A 136 -1.55 35.63 -11.81
N LEU A 137 -0.24 35.65 -11.53
CA LEU A 137 0.50 34.49 -11.07
C LEU A 137 0.05 34.03 -9.68
N SER A 138 -0.21 34.95 -8.75
CA SER A 138 -0.74 34.63 -7.42
C SER A 138 -2.13 33.98 -7.48
N VAL A 139 -3.03 34.48 -8.33
CA VAL A 139 -4.35 33.87 -8.55
C VAL A 139 -4.21 32.46 -9.11
N GLN A 140 -3.30 32.25 -10.08
CA GLN A 140 -3.03 30.91 -10.59
C GLN A 140 -2.51 29.97 -9.49
N GLN A 141 -1.58 30.42 -8.65
CA GLN A 141 -1.07 29.62 -7.53
C GLN A 141 -2.19 29.25 -6.55
N MET A 142 -3.07 30.19 -6.22
CA MET A 142 -4.21 29.95 -5.35
C MET A 142 -5.16 28.89 -5.93
N ASN A 143 -5.47 28.97 -7.23
CA ASN A 143 -6.30 27.97 -7.91
C ASN A 143 -5.65 26.57 -7.91
N ARG A 144 -4.32 26.48 -8.06
CA ARG A 144 -3.59 25.20 -7.97
C ARG A 144 -3.69 24.62 -6.55
N ILE A 145 -3.51 25.45 -5.52
CA ILE A 145 -3.62 25.04 -4.12
C ILE A 145 -5.04 24.53 -3.81
N GLU A 146 -6.08 25.25 -4.26
CA GLU A 146 -7.47 24.84 -4.07
C GLU A 146 -7.74 23.49 -4.74
N HIS A 147 -7.29 23.30 -5.99
CA HIS A 147 -7.44 22.03 -6.69
C HIS A 147 -6.71 20.88 -5.98
N ILE A 148 -5.50 21.12 -5.46
CA ILE A 148 -4.76 20.13 -4.66
C ILE A 148 -5.53 19.79 -3.38
N ALA A 149 -6.08 20.79 -2.68
CA ALA A 149 -6.85 20.60 -1.45
C ALA A 149 -8.12 19.78 -1.71
N LEU A 150 -8.85 20.05 -2.79
CA LEU A 150 -10.02 19.27 -3.20
C LEU A 150 -9.65 17.82 -3.54
N LYS A 151 -8.57 17.62 -4.31
CA LYS A 151 -8.09 16.27 -4.63
C LYS A 151 -7.68 15.49 -3.39
N SER A 152 -7.00 16.16 -2.44
CA SER A 152 -6.62 15.56 -1.16
C SER A 152 -7.83 15.08 -0.36
N ARG A 153 -8.87 15.93 -0.24
CA ARG A 153 -10.12 15.57 0.44
C ARG A 153 -10.84 14.38 -0.20
N ASN A 154 -10.83 14.30 -1.53
CA ASN A 154 -11.41 13.18 -2.25
C ASN A 154 -10.64 11.87 -2.03
N ILE A 155 -9.30 11.94 -1.93
CA ILE A 155 -8.47 10.78 -1.61
C ILE A 155 -8.74 10.33 -0.17
N GLU A 156 -8.79 11.26 0.79
CA GLU A 156 -9.05 10.96 2.20
C GLU A 156 -10.42 10.29 2.40
N THR A 157 -11.47 10.84 1.78
CA THR A 157 -12.81 10.24 1.83
C THR A 157 -12.86 8.87 1.18
N SER A 158 -12.23 8.69 0.02
CA SER A 158 -12.14 7.37 -0.63
C SER A 158 -11.34 6.36 0.20
N GLN A 159 -10.25 6.77 0.84
CA GLN A 159 -9.47 5.92 1.73
C GLN A 159 -10.25 5.55 2.98
N SER A 160 -10.96 6.50 3.58
CA SER A 160 -11.82 6.27 4.75
C SER A 160 -12.91 5.24 4.45
N LEU A 161 -13.61 5.36 3.31
CA LEU A 161 -14.60 4.38 2.86
C LEU A 161 -14.00 2.98 2.64
N MET A 162 -12.79 2.91 2.09
CA MET A 162 -12.09 1.63 1.89
C MET A 162 -11.69 0.99 3.23
N VAL A 163 -11.22 1.79 4.19
CA VAL A 163 -10.89 1.34 5.55
C VAL A 163 -12.14 0.84 6.27
N GLU A 164 -13.25 1.59 6.20
CA GLU A 164 -14.53 1.19 6.79
C GLU A 164 -15.04 -0.13 6.21
N LYS A 165 -15.01 -0.27 4.88
CA LYS A 165 -15.37 -1.52 4.20
C LYS A 165 -14.51 -2.70 4.67
N HIS A 166 -13.19 -2.47 4.81
CA HIS A 166 -12.28 -3.50 5.29
C HIS A 166 -12.53 -3.85 6.76
N ALA A 167 -12.81 -2.87 7.62
CA ALA A 167 -13.14 -3.08 9.02
C ALA A 167 -14.43 -3.92 9.17
N ASN A 168 -15.46 -3.61 8.39
CA ASN A 168 -16.71 -4.37 8.36
C ASN A 168 -16.49 -5.82 7.89
N ALA A 169 -15.65 -6.04 6.88
CA ALA A 169 -15.29 -7.39 6.43
C ALA A 169 -14.53 -8.18 7.51
N ILE A 170 -13.57 -7.54 8.21
CA ILE A 170 -12.85 -8.16 9.33
C ILE A 170 -13.82 -8.52 10.46
N ALA A 171 -14.73 -7.62 10.83
CA ALA A 171 -15.72 -7.88 11.87
C ALA A 171 -16.62 -9.07 11.50
N GLY A 172 -17.06 -9.16 10.24
CA GLY A 172 -17.80 -10.31 9.72
C GLY A 172 -17.00 -11.61 9.79
N HIS A 173 -15.73 -11.60 9.39
CA HIS A 173 -14.85 -12.77 9.51
C HIS A 173 -14.63 -13.18 10.97
N ALA A 174 -14.40 -12.22 11.87
CA ALA A 174 -14.24 -12.50 13.29
C ALA A 174 -15.50 -13.14 13.90
N SER A 175 -16.69 -12.66 13.52
CA SER A 175 -17.97 -13.25 13.94
C SER A 175 -18.13 -14.70 13.46
N ASN A 176 -17.76 -14.98 12.21
CA ASN A 176 -17.78 -16.34 11.67
C ASN A 176 -16.80 -17.26 12.40
N ILE A 177 -15.58 -16.79 12.68
CA ILE A 177 -14.58 -17.54 13.44
C ILE A 177 -15.10 -17.85 14.85
N LEU A 178 -15.65 -16.86 15.55
CA LEU A 178 -16.25 -17.07 16.89
C LEU A 178 -17.37 -18.12 16.85
N THR A 179 -18.22 -18.07 15.82
CA THR A 179 -19.30 -19.05 15.63
C THR A 179 -18.75 -20.46 15.39
N ILE A 180 -17.71 -20.60 14.55
CA ILE A 180 -17.06 -21.89 14.29
C ILE A 180 -16.41 -22.40 15.58
N THR A 181 -15.64 -21.57 16.28
CA THR A 181 -14.97 -21.93 17.54
C THR A 181 -15.99 -22.39 18.58
N SER A 182 -17.12 -21.69 18.74
CA SER A 182 -18.18 -22.08 19.65
C SER A 182 -18.78 -23.44 19.29
N ARG A 183 -19.08 -23.68 18.00
CA ARG A 183 -19.60 -24.98 17.54
C ARG A 183 -18.60 -26.11 17.76
N THR A 184 -17.32 -25.87 17.48
CA THR A 184 -16.25 -26.83 17.71
C THR A 184 -16.13 -27.17 19.19
N GLN A 185 -16.20 -26.17 20.09
CA GLN A 185 -16.17 -26.42 21.53
C GLN A 185 -17.35 -27.30 21.98
N SER A 186 -18.56 -27.00 21.53
CA SER A 186 -19.74 -27.83 21.84
C SER A 186 -19.59 -29.26 21.30
N ALA A 187 -19.00 -29.44 20.12
CA ALA A 187 -18.73 -30.76 19.57
C ALA A 187 -17.67 -31.53 20.39
N ILE A 188 -16.63 -30.86 20.86
CA ILE A 188 -15.62 -31.45 21.76
C ILE A 188 -16.26 -31.90 23.06
N ASP A 189 -17.10 -31.07 23.67
CA ASP A 189 -17.79 -31.39 24.92
C ASP A 189 -18.70 -32.62 24.74
N ALA A 190 -19.44 -32.69 23.62
CA ALA A 190 -20.29 -33.84 23.29
C ALA A 190 -19.47 -35.12 23.09
N LEU A 191 -18.34 -35.06 22.39
CA LEU A 191 -17.44 -36.20 22.19
C LEU A 191 -16.83 -36.69 23.51
N ALA A 192 -16.49 -35.77 24.42
CA ALA A 192 -15.96 -36.13 25.73
C ALA A 192 -17.00 -36.90 26.57
N VAL A 193 -18.27 -36.47 26.52
CA VAL A 193 -19.37 -37.18 27.18
C VAL A 193 -19.59 -38.55 26.56
N ASP A 194 -19.67 -38.64 25.22
CA ASP A 194 -19.88 -39.91 24.52
C ASP A 194 -18.75 -40.91 24.82
N ALA A 195 -17.50 -40.47 24.75
CA ALA A 195 -16.33 -41.29 25.10
C ALA A 195 -16.39 -41.79 26.55
N GLY A 196 -16.80 -40.93 27.50
CA GLY A 196 -17.00 -41.31 28.90
C GLY A 196 -18.07 -42.39 29.08
N THR A 197 -19.24 -42.21 28.45
CA THR A 197 -20.33 -43.19 28.51
C THR A 197 -19.96 -44.53 27.86
N ASN A 198 -19.24 -44.49 26.74
CA ASN A 198 -18.77 -45.67 26.03
C ASN A 198 -17.71 -46.42 26.85
N ALA A 199 -16.76 -45.71 27.47
CA ALA A 199 -15.77 -46.32 28.36
C ALA A 199 -16.44 -47.01 29.57
N GLU A 200 -17.48 -46.41 30.14
CA GLU A 200 -18.25 -47.04 31.23
C GLU A 200 -19.00 -48.29 30.76
N ALA A 201 -19.63 -48.24 29.58
CA ALA A 201 -20.32 -49.38 28.98
C ALA A 201 -19.35 -50.54 28.68
N GLN A 202 -18.18 -50.25 28.10
CA GLN A 202 -17.13 -51.24 27.84
C GLN A 202 -16.57 -51.85 29.12
N SER A 203 -16.35 -51.05 30.16
CA SER A 203 -15.92 -51.54 31.47
C SER A 203 -16.94 -52.50 32.09
N LYS A 204 -18.24 -52.15 32.03
CA LYS A 204 -19.33 -53.04 32.48
C LYS A 204 -19.36 -54.34 31.69
N GLN A 205 -19.22 -54.27 30.36
CA GLN A 205 -19.18 -55.45 29.50
C GLN A 205 -17.97 -56.35 29.79
N ALA A 206 -16.77 -55.77 29.93
CA ALA A 206 -15.56 -56.51 30.28
C ALA A 206 -15.70 -57.22 31.63
N ASN A 207 -16.26 -56.53 32.63
CA ASN A 207 -16.54 -57.14 33.94
C ASN A 207 -17.54 -58.30 33.86
N MET A 208 -18.56 -58.19 33.02
CA MET A 208 -19.53 -59.27 32.80
C MET A 208 -18.88 -60.47 32.10
N ILE A 209 -18.06 -60.24 31.08
CA ILE A 209 -17.30 -61.30 30.39
C ILE A 209 -16.38 -62.01 31.39
N ASN A 210 -15.64 -61.26 32.21
CA ASN A 210 -14.76 -61.83 33.22
C ASN A 210 -15.51 -62.71 34.23
N LYS A 211 -16.69 -62.25 34.70
CA LYS A 211 -17.57 -63.06 35.56
C LYS A 211 -18.01 -64.35 34.88
N ASN A 212 -18.41 -64.27 33.61
CA ASN A 212 -18.84 -65.45 32.84
C ASN A 212 -17.69 -66.44 32.62
N LEU A 213 -16.49 -65.96 32.29
CA LEU A 213 -15.30 -66.80 32.14
C LEU A 213 -14.97 -67.55 33.44
N ASN A 214 -15.00 -66.86 34.58
CA ASN A 214 -14.79 -67.50 35.88
C ASN A 214 -15.85 -68.58 36.20
N ALA A 215 -17.11 -68.36 35.78
CA ALA A 215 -18.16 -69.36 35.95
C ALA A 215 -17.96 -70.59 35.04
N ILE A 216 -17.54 -70.38 33.79
CA ILE A 216 -17.17 -71.45 32.86
C ILE A 216 -15.99 -72.24 33.41
N GLU A 217 -14.95 -71.58 33.91
CA GLU A 217 -13.79 -72.24 34.52
C GLU A 217 -14.19 -73.15 35.69
N LYS A 218 -15.02 -72.66 36.62
CA LYS A 218 -15.56 -73.47 37.72
C LYS A 218 -16.35 -74.67 37.22
N THR A 219 -17.15 -74.49 36.17
CA THR A 219 -17.94 -75.57 35.57
C THR A 219 -17.05 -76.63 34.93
N MET A 220 -16.01 -76.20 34.20
CA MET A 220 -15.01 -77.09 33.60
C MET A 220 -14.24 -77.87 34.66
N LEU A 221 -13.78 -77.24 35.75
CA LEU A 221 -13.13 -77.94 36.86
C LEU A 221 -14.04 -79.04 37.45
N GLY A 222 -15.33 -78.74 37.63
CA GLY A 222 -16.31 -79.72 38.08
C GLY A 222 -16.52 -80.88 37.10
N LEU A 223 -16.57 -80.60 35.79
CA LEU A 223 -16.67 -81.63 34.75
C LEU A 223 -15.43 -82.52 34.68
N THR A 224 -14.23 -81.94 34.79
CA THR A 224 -12.96 -82.69 34.84
C THR A 224 -12.97 -83.66 36.01
N GLN A 225 -13.30 -83.18 37.22
CA GLN A 225 -13.37 -84.02 38.41
C GLN A 225 -14.43 -85.14 38.28
N LYS A 226 -15.60 -84.83 37.71
CA LYS A 226 -16.63 -85.83 37.43
C LYS A 226 -16.14 -86.89 36.45
N THR A 227 -15.40 -86.49 35.42
CA THR A 227 -14.82 -87.39 34.40
C THR A 227 -13.76 -88.29 35.01
N GLU A 228 -12.88 -87.76 35.86
CA GLU A 228 -11.89 -88.54 36.62
C GLU A 228 -12.57 -89.59 37.50
N ASN A 229 -13.58 -89.19 38.26
CA ASN A 229 -14.35 -90.11 39.12
C ASN A 229 -15.03 -91.21 38.32
N THR A 230 -15.65 -90.87 37.19
CA THR A 230 -16.32 -91.83 36.30
C THR A 230 -15.30 -92.80 35.70
N THR A 231 -14.15 -92.29 35.25
CA THR A 231 -13.06 -93.10 34.70
C THR A 231 -12.49 -94.05 35.74
N ALA A 232 -12.31 -93.60 36.99
CA ALA A 232 -11.88 -94.44 38.10
C ALA A 232 -12.89 -95.56 38.40
N MET A 233 -14.19 -95.25 38.36
CA MET A 233 -15.26 -96.24 38.52
C MET A 233 -15.24 -97.28 37.40
N VAL A 234 -15.13 -96.86 36.14
CA VAL A 234 -15.05 -97.75 34.97
C VAL A 234 -13.81 -98.66 35.07
N ARG A 235 -12.64 -98.12 35.47
CA ARG A 235 -11.44 -98.94 35.72
C ARG A 235 -11.67 -100.00 36.79
N ARG A 236 -12.35 -99.66 37.90
CA ARG A 236 -12.70 -100.63 38.96
C ARG A 236 -13.62 -101.73 38.44
N GLN A 237 -14.64 -101.36 37.66
CA GLN A 237 -15.55 -102.34 37.05
C GLN A 237 -14.83 -103.24 36.05
N ALA A 238 -13.99 -102.69 35.18
CA ALA A 238 -13.19 -103.46 34.22
C ALA A 238 -12.24 -104.45 34.93
N ALA A 239 -11.59 -104.02 36.02
CA ALA A 239 -10.73 -104.89 36.83
C ALA A 239 -11.53 -106.03 37.49
N SER A 240 -12.74 -105.74 37.98
CA SER A 240 -13.66 -106.77 38.50
C SER A 240 -14.07 -107.75 37.42
N LEU A 241 -14.48 -107.27 36.24
CA LEU A 241 -14.88 -108.13 35.12
C LEU A 241 -13.73 -109.03 34.66
N SER A 242 -12.51 -108.47 34.55
CA SER A 242 -11.31 -109.25 34.24
C SER A 242 -11.03 -110.36 35.27
N ARG A 243 -11.23 -110.08 36.57
CA ARG A 243 -11.16 -111.12 37.61
C ARG A 243 -12.19 -112.21 37.41
N HIS A 244 -13.45 -111.85 37.15
CA HIS A 244 -14.52 -112.83 36.92
C HIS A 244 -14.23 -113.69 35.68
N VAL A 245 -13.77 -113.09 34.58
CA VAL A 245 -13.37 -113.82 33.37
C VAL A 245 -12.23 -114.78 33.65
N LYS A 246 -11.20 -114.37 34.43
CA LYS A 246 -10.11 -115.27 34.83
C LYS A 246 -10.58 -116.45 35.69
N ILE A 247 -11.52 -116.22 36.60
CA ILE A 247 -12.12 -117.28 37.42
C ILE A 247 -12.89 -118.26 36.53
N LEU A 248 -13.72 -117.74 35.62
CA LEU A 248 -14.51 -118.56 34.70
C LEU A 248 -13.61 -119.39 33.78
N PHE A 249 -12.52 -118.80 33.30
CA PHE A 249 -11.51 -119.51 32.50
C PHE A 249 -10.83 -120.63 33.29
N ARG A 250 -10.48 -120.42 34.56
CA ARG A 250 -9.96 -121.48 35.44
C ARG A 250 -10.98 -122.60 35.63
N LEU A 251 -12.23 -122.26 35.95
CA LEU A 251 -13.30 -123.25 36.11
C LEU A 251 -13.53 -124.07 34.84
N MET A 252 -13.49 -123.44 33.66
CA MET A 252 -13.55 -124.15 32.38
C MET A 252 -12.35 -125.09 32.17
N GLN A 253 -11.16 -124.67 32.62
CA GLN A 253 -9.95 -125.48 32.53
C GLN A 253 -10.00 -126.68 33.51
N ASP A 254 -10.51 -126.48 34.71
CA ASP A 254 -10.75 -127.54 35.71
C ASP A 254 -11.81 -128.54 35.21
N LEU A 255 -12.90 -128.06 34.59
CA LEU A 255 -13.89 -128.90 33.91
C LEU A 255 -13.26 -129.72 32.79
N LYS A 256 -12.37 -129.11 31.99
CA LYS A 256 -11.65 -129.81 30.92
C LYS A 256 -10.75 -130.92 31.45
N GLU A 257 -10.07 -130.71 32.59
CA GLU A 257 -9.27 -131.75 33.26
C GLU A 257 -10.14 -132.85 33.88
N LEU A 258 -11.31 -132.51 34.44
CA LEU A 258 -12.30 -133.50 34.88
C LEU A 258 -12.81 -134.37 33.72
N PHE A 259 -13.08 -133.77 32.56
CA PHE A 259 -13.47 -134.53 31.36
C PHE A 259 -12.35 -135.45 30.84
N LYS A 260 -11.08 -135.09 31.03
CA LYS A 260 -9.96 -136.01 30.73
C LYS A 260 -9.88 -137.17 31.74
N LEU A 261 -10.23 -136.95 33.01
CA LEU A 261 -10.28 -138.00 34.03
C LEU A 261 -11.48 -138.97 33.85
N CYS A 262 -12.57 -138.52 33.23
CA CYS A 262 -13.72 -139.37 32.89
C CYS A 262 -13.62 -140.08 31.53
N ALA A 263 -12.57 -139.84 30.75
CA ALA A 263 -12.32 -140.49 29.47
C ALA A 263 -11.28 -141.61 29.63
N ILE A 264 -11.67 -142.71 30.27
CA ILE A 264 -10.99 -144.01 30.20
C ILE A 264 -12.06 -145.04 29.79
N PRO A 265 -11.81 -145.82 28.75
CA PRO A 265 -11.80 -147.26 28.90
C PRO A 265 -10.38 -147.82 28.91
#